data_AF-A0A0N0JKK4-F1
#
_entry.id   AF-A0A0N0JKK4-F1
#
_cell.length_a   1.000
_cell.length_b   1.000
_cell.length_c   1.000
_cell.angle_alpha   90.00
_cell.angle_beta   90.00
_cell.angle_gamma   90.00
#
_symmetry.space_group_name_H-M   'P 1'
#
loop_
_entity.id
_entity.type
_entity.pdbx_description
1 polymer ?
#
loop_
_entity_poly.entity_id
_entity_poly.type
_entity_poly.pdbx_seq_one_letter_code
_entity_poly.pdbx_strand_id
1 'polypeptide(L)'
;MARILITEDEDSLRSFVARALRLDGHETHEAADGAEGLEKLSEGAFDLLLSDIRMPVMDGIELAHRAHSEFPAMKILLMTGYAEQRERADDLSAKIVDVVSKPFALPDIRKAVASALAG
;
A
#
# COMPACT_ATOMS: atom_id res chain seq x y z
N MET A 1 -12.19 3.68 -11.66
CA MET A 1 -12.29 2.45 -10.85
C MET A 1 -10.94 1.74 -10.97
N ALA A 2 -10.30 1.48 -9.84
CA ALA A 2 -8.95 0.89 -9.80
C ALA A 2 -8.96 -0.33 -8.86
N ARG A 3 -8.07 -1.30 -9.10
CA ARG A 3 -7.86 -2.48 -8.26
C ARG A 3 -6.69 -2.21 -7.32
N ILE A 4 -6.99 -2.16 -6.03
CA ILE A 4 -6.04 -1.78 -4.98
C ILE A 4 -5.78 -2.99 -4.09
N LEU A 5 -4.51 -3.35 -3.93
CA LEU A 5 -4.09 -4.33 -2.93
C LEU A 5 -3.67 -3.60 -1.66
N ILE A 6 -4.23 -3.98 -0.53
CA ILE A 6 -3.96 -3.40 0.79
C ILE A 6 -3.25 -4.46 1.63
N THR A 7 -2.04 -4.16 2.09
CA THR A 7 -1.26 -5.02 2.99
C THR A 7 -1.05 -4.30 4.32
N GLU A 8 -1.59 -4.89 5.39
CA GLU A 8 -1.63 -4.29 6.73
C GLU A 8 -1.89 -5.41 7.73
N ASP A 9 -1.08 -5.51 8.79
CA ASP A 9 -1.21 -6.57 9.79
C ASP A 9 -2.35 -6.33 10.79
N GLU A 10 -2.71 -5.07 11.03
CA GLU A 10 -3.84 -4.72 11.87
C GLU A 10 -5.18 -4.86 11.12
N ASP A 11 -5.92 -5.93 11.38
CA ASP A 11 -7.23 -6.24 10.76
C ASP A 11 -8.23 -5.08 10.78
N SER A 12 -8.31 -4.35 11.89
CA SER A 12 -9.19 -3.18 12.06
C SER A 12 -8.82 -2.07 11.09
N LEU A 13 -7.54 -1.74 11.00
CA LEU A 13 -7.05 -0.67 10.12
C LEU A 13 -7.18 -1.08 8.65
N ARG A 14 -6.81 -2.33 8.31
CA ARG A 14 -6.96 -2.89 6.96
C ARG A 14 -8.40 -2.80 6.46
N SER A 15 -9.34 -3.30 7.27
CA SER A 15 -10.77 -3.28 6.94
C SER A 15 -11.32 -1.86 6.83
N PHE A 16 -10.84 -0.95 7.69
CA PHE A 16 -11.24 0.46 7.71
C PHE A 16 -10.82 1.18 6.42
N VAL A 17 -9.56 1.02 6.02
CA VAL A 17 -9.03 1.59 4.77
C VAL A 17 -9.71 0.95 3.56
N ALA A 18 -9.85 -0.38 3.54
CA ALA A 18 -10.52 -1.09 2.45
C ALA A 18 -11.95 -0.60 2.23
N ARG A 19 -12.72 -0.42 3.32
CA ARG A 19 -14.09 0.10 3.25
C ARG A 19 -14.12 1.52 2.68
N ALA A 20 -13.19 2.38 3.10
CA ALA A 20 -13.14 3.76 2.63
C ALA A 20 -12.86 3.85 1.12
N LEU A 21 -11.92 3.06 0.61
CA LEU A 21 -11.59 3.04 -0.83
C LEU A 21 -12.69 2.37 -1.66
N ARG A 22 -13.41 1.38 -1.11
CA ARG A 22 -14.63 0.83 -1.76
C ARG A 22 -15.72 1.89 -1.90
N LEU A 23 -15.89 2.79 -0.92
CA LEU A 23 -16.84 3.90 -1.03
C LEU A 23 -16.49 4.90 -2.14
N ASP A 24 -15.21 4.97 -2.54
CA ASP A 24 -14.74 5.73 -3.70
C ASP A 24 -14.94 5.01 -5.04
N GLY A 25 -15.51 3.79 -5.02
CA GLY A 25 -15.75 2.99 -6.21
C GLY A 25 -14.52 2.22 -6.70
N HIS A 26 -13.52 2.01 -5.83
CA HIS A 26 -12.39 1.11 -6.10
C HIS A 26 -12.72 -0.34 -5.71
N GLU A 27 -12.06 -1.27 -6.37
CA GLU A 27 -12.04 -2.67 -5.98
C GLU A 27 -10.85 -2.88 -5.05
N THR A 28 -11.06 -3.41 -3.84
CA THR A 28 -9.98 -3.61 -2.87
C THR A 28 -9.80 -5.07 -2.51
N HIS A 29 -8.55 -5.49 -2.49
CA HIS A 29 -8.09 -6.77 -1.99
C HIS A 29 -7.24 -6.53 -0.76
N GLU A 30 -7.30 -7.44 0.19
CA GLU A 30 -6.71 -7.26 1.52
C GLU A 30 -5.76 -8.43 1.78
N ALA A 31 -4.59 -8.18 2.35
CA ALA A 31 -3.63 -9.16 2.80
C ALA A 31 -3.08 -8.76 4.18
N ALA A 32 -2.84 -9.74 5.04
CA ALA A 32 -2.42 -9.51 6.42
C ALA A 32 -0.91 -9.29 6.57
N ASP A 33 -0.12 -9.59 5.55
CA ASP A 33 1.33 -9.36 5.54
C ASP A 33 1.87 -9.20 4.11
N GLY A 34 3.18 -8.95 4.01
CA GLY A 34 3.83 -8.78 2.71
C GLY A 34 3.93 -10.05 1.87
N ALA A 35 3.96 -11.24 2.50
CA ALA A 35 4.05 -12.51 1.78
C ALA A 35 2.71 -12.84 1.10
N GLU A 36 1.60 -12.73 1.83
CA GLU A 36 0.25 -12.86 1.27
C GLU A 36 0.00 -11.77 0.21
N GLY A 37 0.51 -10.57 0.44
CA GLY A 37 0.47 -9.48 -0.55
C GLY A 37 1.14 -9.87 -1.86
N LEU A 38 2.37 -10.39 -1.80
CA LEU A 38 3.13 -10.80 -2.99
C LEU A 38 2.48 -11.97 -3.73
N GLU A 39 1.93 -12.95 -3.01
CA GLU A 39 1.16 -14.05 -3.60
C GLU A 39 -0.02 -13.49 -4.40
N LYS A 40 -0.81 -12.57 -3.82
CA LYS A 40 -1.94 -11.94 -4.51
C LYS A 40 -1.52 -11.14 -5.73
N LEU A 41 -0.43 -10.38 -5.65
CA LEU A 41 0.13 -9.67 -6.81
C LEU A 41 0.42 -10.60 -7.99
N SER A 42 0.80 -11.85 -7.71
CA SER A 42 1.08 -12.86 -8.75
C SER A 42 -0.19 -13.44 -9.38
N GLU A 43 -1.32 -13.41 -8.67
CA GLU A 43 -2.60 -13.98 -9.12
C GLU A 43 -3.44 -13.01 -9.96
N GLY A 44 -3.14 -11.71 -9.94
CA GLY A 44 -3.93 -10.72 -10.66
C GLY A 44 -3.26 -9.37 -10.85
N ALA A 45 -3.82 -8.57 -11.76
CA ALA A 45 -3.34 -7.22 -12.02
C ALA A 45 -3.91 -6.22 -11.00
N PHE A 46 -3.03 -5.38 -10.44
CA PHE A 46 -3.36 -4.29 -9.53
C PHE A 46 -2.83 -2.96 -10.08
N ASP A 47 -3.58 -1.90 -9.86
CA ASP A 47 -3.18 -0.54 -10.24
C ASP A 47 -2.33 0.11 -9.13
N LEU A 48 -2.63 -0.24 -7.88
CA LEU A 48 -2.01 0.32 -6.69
C LEU A 48 -1.79 -0.74 -5.61
N LEU A 49 -0.57 -0.78 -5.08
CA LEU A 49 -0.25 -1.40 -3.80
C LEU A 49 -0.26 -0.33 -2.71
N LEU A 50 -1.10 -0.52 -1.69
CA LEU A 50 -1.11 0.24 -0.46
C LEU A 50 -0.58 -0.65 0.68
N SER A 51 0.57 -0.33 1.25
CA SER A 51 1.27 -1.24 2.17
C SER A 51 1.75 -0.56 3.44
N ASP A 52 1.53 -1.16 4.61
CA ASP A 52 2.25 -0.76 5.83
C ASP A 52 3.71 -1.15 5.76
N ILE A 53 4.60 -0.30 6.25
CA ILE A 53 6.02 -0.63 6.32
C ILE A 53 6.26 -1.72 7.38
N ARG A 54 5.56 -1.70 8.51
CA ARG A 54 5.72 -2.70 9.58
C ARG A 54 4.76 -3.84 9.35
N MET A 55 5.26 -4.99 8.93
CA MET A 55 4.47 -6.21 8.87
C MET A 55 5.33 -7.40 9.32
N PRO A 56 4.71 -8.45 9.88
CA PRO A 56 5.41 -9.71 10.16
C PRO A 56 5.78 -10.42 8.85
N VAL A 57 6.72 -11.37 8.92
CA VAL A 57 7.17 -12.22 7.80
C VAL A 57 7.92 -11.47 6.70
N MET A 58 7.25 -10.54 6.01
CA MET A 58 7.80 -9.67 4.98
C MET A 58 7.31 -8.24 5.22
N ASP A 59 8.24 -7.30 5.33
CA ASP A 59 7.94 -5.90 5.58
C ASP A 59 7.51 -5.16 4.29
N GLY A 60 6.87 -4.00 4.43
CA GLY A 60 6.36 -3.25 3.27
C GLY A 60 7.46 -2.70 2.34
N ILE A 61 8.68 -2.53 2.87
CA ILE A 61 9.84 -2.10 2.07
C ILE A 61 10.26 -3.24 1.15
N GLU A 62 10.43 -4.44 1.69
CA GLU A 62 10.76 -5.63 0.91
C GLU A 62 9.68 -5.94 -0.12
N LEU A 63 8.41 -5.87 0.28
CA LEU A 63 7.30 -6.02 -0.66
C LEU A 63 7.37 -4.99 -1.78
N ALA A 64 7.59 -3.71 -1.47
CA ALA A 64 7.71 -2.66 -2.48
C ALA A 64 8.87 -2.90 -3.45
N HIS A 65 10.00 -3.40 -2.97
CA HIS A 65 11.13 -3.78 -3.83
C HIS A 65 10.76 -4.87 -4.82
N ARG A 66 10.11 -5.94 -4.35
CA ARG A 66 9.69 -7.07 -5.19
C ARG A 66 8.60 -6.64 -6.17
N ALA A 67 7.56 -5.97 -5.66
CA ALA A 67 6.46 -5.42 -6.44
C ALA A 67 6.94 -4.50 -7.57
N HIS A 68 7.88 -3.59 -7.29
CA HIS A 68 8.42 -2.71 -8.34
C HIS A 68 9.27 -3.48 -9.37
N SER A 69 9.94 -4.55 -8.97
CA SER A 69 10.78 -5.36 -9.86
C SER A 69 9.93 -6.25 -10.79
N GLU A 70 8.84 -6.81 -10.28
CA GLU A 70 7.96 -7.73 -11.01
C GLU A 70 6.84 -6.99 -11.76
N PHE A 71 6.36 -5.86 -11.20
CA PHE A 71 5.24 -5.06 -11.70
C PHE A 71 5.61 -3.57 -11.79
N PRO A 72 6.54 -3.17 -12.67
CA PRO A 72 7.09 -1.82 -12.72
C PRO A 72 6.08 -0.71 -13.07
N ALA A 73 4.93 -1.07 -13.65
CA ALA A 73 3.85 -0.13 -13.95
C ALA A 73 2.89 0.11 -12.76
N MET A 74 2.93 -0.75 -11.74
CA MET A 74 2.07 -0.65 -10.57
C MET A 74 2.52 0.50 -9.67
N LYS A 75 1.57 1.31 -9.22
CA LYS A 75 1.84 2.37 -8.25
C LYS A 75 2.02 1.75 -6.87
N ILE A 76 2.92 2.29 -6.05
CA ILE A 76 3.16 1.82 -4.69
C ILE A 76 3.03 3.00 -3.74
N LEU A 77 2.16 2.89 -2.74
CA LEU A 77 1.95 3.86 -1.68
C LEU A 77 2.21 3.18 -0.35
N LEU A 78 3.11 3.73 0.45
CA LEU A 78 3.44 3.16 1.76
C LEU A 78 2.68 3.88 2.88
N MET A 79 2.46 3.19 3.98
CA MET A 79 1.94 3.71 5.23
C MET A 79 2.96 3.42 6.33
N THR A 80 3.14 4.32 7.29
CA THR A 80 4.01 4.05 8.45
C THR A 80 3.66 4.89 9.66
N GLY A 81 3.73 4.32 10.86
CA GLY A 81 3.61 5.07 12.11
C GLY A 81 4.91 5.64 12.68
N TYR A 82 6.05 5.44 12.02
CA TYR A 82 7.36 5.77 12.57
C TYR A 82 8.20 6.60 11.59
N ALA A 83 8.78 7.70 12.07
CA ALA A 83 9.60 8.59 11.26
C ALA A 83 10.86 7.89 10.69
N GLU A 84 11.51 7.04 11.49
CA GLU A 84 12.68 6.24 11.08
C GLU A 84 12.40 5.32 9.88
N GLN A 85 11.14 4.89 9.70
CA GLN A 85 10.76 4.02 8.60
C GLN A 85 10.52 4.80 7.31
N ARG A 86 10.06 6.05 7.44
CA ARG A 86 10.00 6.98 6.33
C ARG A 86 11.40 7.24 5.78
N GLU A 87 12.39 7.47 6.64
CA GLU A 87 13.79 7.61 6.22
C GLU A 87 14.30 6.35 5.51
N ARG A 88 13.98 5.15 6.01
CA ARG A 88 14.30 3.90 5.30
C ARG A 88 13.60 3.76 3.94
N ALA A 89 12.44 4.39 3.77
CA ALA A 89 11.74 4.44 2.50
C ALA A 89 12.28 5.53 1.56
N ASP A 90 13.21 6.40 1.98
CA ASP A 90 13.83 7.39 1.08
C ASP A 90 14.64 6.70 -0.03
N ASP A 91 15.24 5.54 0.24
CA ASP A 91 15.90 4.68 -0.77
C ASP A 91 14.91 4.12 -1.81
N LEU A 92 13.61 4.12 -1.46
CA LEU A 92 12.51 3.72 -2.34
C LEU A 92 11.85 4.90 -3.05
N SER A 93 12.30 6.15 -2.85
CA SER A 93 11.65 7.36 -3.39
C SER A 93 11.47 7.35 -4.92
N ALA A 94 12.31 6.63 -5.67
CA ALA A 94 12.15 6.47 -7.12
C ALA A 94 11.15 5.36 -7.53
N LYS A 95 10.70 4.54 -6.58
CA LYS A 95 9.88 3.33 -6.79
C LYS A 95 8.48 3.45 -6.22
N ILE A 96 8.32 4.27 -5.17
CA ILE A 96 7.04 4.55 -4.53
C ILE A 96 6.53 5.92 -4.94
N VAL A 97 5.23 6.10 -4.85
CA VAL A 97 4.56 7.38 -5.10
C VAL A 97 4.70 8.31 -3.90
N ASP A 98 4.42 7.80 -2.70
CA ASP A 98 4.50 8.57 -1.46
C ASP A 98 4.51 7.65 -0.23
N VAL A 99 4.65 8.24 0.96
CA VAL A 99 4.54 7.60 2.27
C VAL A 99 3.55 8.36 3.14
N VAL A 100 2.45 7.71 3.51
CA VAL A 100 1.43 8.24 4.42
C VAL A 100 1.82 7.97 5.87
N SER A 101 1.88 9.00 6.69
CA SER A 101 2.22 8.87 8.11
C SER A 101 0.98 8.52 8.96
N LYS A 102 1.05 7.48 9.79
CA LYS A 102 0.08 7.15 10.83
C LYS A 102 0.37 8.00 12.09
N PRO A 103 -0.66 8.44 12.85
CA PRO A 103 -2.09 8.26 12.56
C PRO A 103 -2.54 9.20 11.44
N PHE A 104 -3.42 8.70 10.56
CA PHE A 104 -4.05 9.47 9.47
C PHE A 104 -5.57 9.44 9.58
N ALA A 105 -6.25 10.45 9.03
CA ALA A 105 -7.69 10.45 8.90
C ALA A 105 -8.12 9.81 7.57
N LEU A 106 -9.38 9.36 7.49
CA LEU A 106 -9.95 8.81 6.24
C LEU A 106 -9.81 9.73 5.01
N PRO A 107 -10.03 11.06 5.12
CA PRO A 107 -9.84 11.95 3.99
C PRO A 107 -8.40 11.95 3.48
N ASP A 108 -7.41 11.77 4.37
CA ASP A 108 -6.00 11.82 4.01
C ASP A 108 -5.61 10.61 3.17
N ILE A 109 -6.01 9.40 3.59
CA ILE A 109 -5.70 8.18 2.85
C ILE A 109 -6.44 8.13 1.50
N ARG A 110 -7.71 8.56 1.45
CA ARG A 110 -8.46 8.65 0.19
C ARG A 110 -7.83 9.64 -0.78
N LYS A 111 -7.39 10.79 -0.27
CA LYS A 111 -6.68 11.79 -1.07
C LYS A 111 -5.34 11.26 -1.59
N ALA A 112 -4.55 10.59 -0.74
CA ALA A 112 -3.27 10.02 -1.13
C ALA A 112 -3.43 8.96 -2.24
N VAL A 113 -4.42 8.07 -2.11
CA VAL A 113 -4.75 7.07 -3.13
C VAL A 113 -5.22 7.73 -4.43
N ALA A 114 -6.11 8.72 -4.35
CA ALA A 114 -6.60 9.44 -5.53
C ALA A 114 -5.46 10.17 -6.27
N SER A 115 -4.56 10.82 -5.53
CA SER A 115 -3.36 11.45 -6.10
C SER A 115 -2.42 10.44 -6.73
N ALA A 116 -2.21 9.28 -6.09
CA ALA A 116 -1.34 8.23 -6.63
C ALA A 116 -1.84 7.60 -7.93
N LEU A 117 -3.16 7.48 -8.08
CA LEU A 117 -3.81 6.95 -9.29
C LEU A 117 -3.92 7.98 -10.41
N ALA A 118 -3.82 9.28 -10.11
CA ALA A 118 -3.98 10.36 -11.09
C ALA A 118 -2.68 10.74 -11.82
N GLY A 119 -1.51 10.32 -11.32
CA GLY A 119 -0.18 10.58 -11.91
C GLY A 119 0.32 9.45 -12.79
#